data_AF-A0A962ALJ3-F1
#
_entry.id   AF-A0A962ALJ3-F1
#
_cell.length_a   1.000
_cell.length_b   1.000
_cell.length_c   1.000
_cell.angle_alpha   90.00
_cell.angle_beta   90.00
_cell.angle_gamma   90.00
#
_symmetry.space_group_name_H-M   'P 1'
#
loop_
_entity.id
_entity.type
_entity.pdbx_description
1 polymer ?
#
loop_
_entity_poly.entity_id
_entity_poly.type
_entity_poly.pdbx_seq_one_letter_code
_entity_poly.pdbx_strand_id
1 'polypeptide(L)'
;MRAGEAAAIPCAMEFLRPALRFFACIALAATLAPAALRAQTAFKHFNYCAPPTPPSCIEAVTDASEKRLKACETDVERYVASVFAYRGCIAAETERAVREANGTIRKMRCARDPAFCPRRPAEPEAAPARRKKK
;
A
#
# COMPACT_ATOMS: atom_id res chain seq x y z
N MET A 1 3.64 49.06 -34.78
CA MET A 1 3.22 48.84 -36.17
C MET A 1 2.20 47.71 -36.18
N ARG A 2 1.01 47.99 -36.76
CA ARG A 2 0.02 47.12 -37.44
C ARG A 2 -0.20 45.70 -36.88
N ALA A 3 -1.36 45.33 -36.34
CA ALA A 3 -2.74 45.31 -36.88
C ALA A 3 -3.19 43.86 -37.19
N GLY A 4 -4.44 43.57 -36.83
CA GLY A 4 -5.30 42.53 -37.43
C GLY A 4 -4.99 41.08 -37.01
N GLU A 5 -5.94 40.16 -36.92
CA GLU A 5 -7.35 40.24 -37.26
C GLU A 5 -8.07 39.03 -36.65
N ALA A 6 -9.26 39.28 -36.08
CA ALA A 6 -10.20 38.25 -35.68
C ALA A 6 -10.84 37.65 -36.94
N ALA A 7 -10.93 36.32 -37.02
CA ALA A 7 -11.77 35.65 -37.98
C ALA A 7 -12.57 34.54 -37.29
N ALA A 8 -13.83 34.85 -37.03
CA ALA A 8 -14.90 33.90 -36.78
C ALA A 8 -15.35 33.32 -38.12
N ILE A 9 -15.41 31.98 -38.25
CA ILE A 9 -15.91 31.24 -39.42
C ILE A 9 -16.50 29.91 -38.89
N PRO A 10 -17.67 29.41 -39.34
CA PRO A 10 -18.92 29.58 -38.61
C PRO A 10 -19.55 28.24 -38.17
N CYS A 11 -20.57 28.34 -37.32
CA CYS A 11 -21.60 27.31 -37.17
C CYS A 11 -22.33 27.15 -38.51
N ALA A 12 -22.07 26.05 -39.21
CA ALA A 12 -22.96 25.53 -40.24
C ALA A 12 -23.30 24.09 -39.87
N MET A 13 -24.46 23.91 -39.24
CA MET A 13 -25.15 22.63 -39.28
C MET A 13 -25.76 22.49 -40.67
N GLU A 14 -25.45 21.44 -41.41
CA GLU A 14 -26.44 20.78 -42.26
C GLU A 14 -26.15 19.28 -42.37
N PHE A 15 -27.09 18.52 -41.81
CA PHE A 15 -27.72 17.34 -42.40
C PHE A 15 -26.89 16.51 -43.40
N LEU A 16 -26.23 15.45 -42.91
CA LEU A 16 -26.44 14.07 -43.41
C LEU A 16 -25.62 13.05 -42.62
N ARG A 17 -26.27 11.90 -42.33
CA ARG A 17 -25.75 10.61 -41.83
C ARG A 17 -25.57 10.44 -40.30
N PRO A 18 -26.63 9.99 -39.59
CA PRO A 18 -26.59 9.64 -38.17
C PRO A 18 -26.09 8.20 -37.91
N ALA A 19 -25.17 7.66 -38.72
CA ALA A 19 -24.78 6.24 -38.63
C ALA A 19 -23.29 5.98 -38.42
N LEU A 20 -22.42 7.00 -38.40
CA LEU A 20 -20.97 6.78 -38.42
C LEU A 20 -20.17 7.65 -37.43
N ARG A 21 -20.79 8.04 -36.32
CA ARG A 21 -20.12 8.79 -35.23
C ARG A 21 -20.22 8.15 -33.85
N PHE A 22 -20.67 6.90 -33.74
CA PHE A 22 -20.54 6.13 -32.49
C PHE A 22 -19.26 5.28 -32.43
N PHE A 23 -18.56 5.07 -33.55
CA PHE A 23 -17.34 4.24 -33.57
C PHE A 23 -16.04 5.01 -33.31
N ALA A 24 -16.03 6.34 -33.39
CA ALA A 24 -14.80 7.12 -33.21
C ALA A 24 -14.40 7.34 -31.74
N CYS A 25 -15.34 7.29 -30.79
CA CYS A 25 -15.03 7.47 -29.36
C CYS A 25 -14.56 6.18 -28.66
N ILE A 26 -14.86 5.00 -29.21
CA ILE A 26 -14.46 3.72 -28.59
C ILE A 26 -13.01 3.36 -28.95
N ALA A 27 -12.50 3.82 -30.11
CA ALA A 27 -11.14 3.52 -30.54
C ALA A 27 -10.05 4.28 -29.74
N LEU A 28 -10.36 5.45 -29.16
CA LEU A 28 -9.39 6.23 -28.40
C LEU A 28 -9.29 5.82 -26.92
N ALA A 29 -10.25 5.06 -26.39
CA ALA A 29 -10.22 4.57 -25.02
C ALA A 29 -9.42 3.25 -24.85
N ALA A 30 -9.20 2.51 -25.94
CA ALA A 30 -8.57 1.19 -25.89
C ALA A 30 -7.02 1.22 -25.86
N THR A 31 -6.36 2.33 -26.22
CA THR A 31 -4.89 2.40 -26.28
C THR A 31 -4.23 2.90 -24.99
N LEU A 32 -5.00 3.48 -24.06
CA LEU A 32 -4.49 3.94 -22.76
C LEU A 32 -4.63 2.90 -21.63
N ALA A 33 -5.28 1.76 -21.90
CA ALA A 33 -5.76 0.86 -20.85
C ALA A 33 -4.85 -0.30 -20.37
N PRO A 34 -3.75 -0.75 -21.02
CA PRO A 34 -3.09 -1.96 -20.53
C PRO A 34 -2.06 -1.74 -19.40
N ALA A 35 -1.79 -0.49 -18.99
CA ALA A 35 -0.80 -0.22 -17.93
C ALA A 35 -1.38 -0.31 -16.51
N ALA A 36 -2.65 0.03 -16.30
CA ALA A 36 -3.25 0.05 -14.96
C ALA A 36 -3.58 -1.35 -14.41
N LEU A 37 -3.69 -2.37 -15.27
CA LEU A 37 -4.13 -3.71 -14.85
C LEU A 37 -3.00 -4.59 -14.30
N ARG A 38 -1.72 -4.25 -14.53
CA ARG A 38 -0.58 -5.08 -14.09
C ARG A 38 -0.12 -4.85 -12.63
N ALA A 39 -0.66 -3.85 -11.94
CA ALA A 39 -0.29 -3.57 -10.55
C ALA A 39 -1.14 -4.34 -9.52
N GLN A 40 -2.17 -5.08 -9.94
CA GLN A 40 -3.05 -5.82 -9.03
C GLN A 40 -2.61 -7.27 -8.81
N THR A 41 -1.33 -7.49 -8.53
CA THR A 41 -0.94 -8.73 -7.87
C THR A 41 -1.37 -8.58 -6.41
N ALA A 42 -2.43 -9.30 -6.02
CA ALA A 42 -2.91 -9.38 -4.65
C ALA A 42 -1.75 -9.38 -3.66
N PHE A 43 -1.68 -8.37 -2.78
CA PHE A 43 -0.74 -8.30 -1.67
C PHE A 43 -0.97 -9.54 -0.81
N LYS A 44 -0.21 -10.61 -1.05
CA LYS A 44 -0.55 -11.93 -0.51
C LYS A 44 -0.35 -12.07 0.99
N HIS A 45 0.19 -11.08 1.70
CA HIS A 45 0.71 -11.33 3.05
C HIS A 45 0.65 -10.19 4.06
N PHE A 46 -0.22 -9.19 3.94
CA PHE A 46 -0.48 -8.35 5.12
C PHE A 46 -1.15 -9.22 6.17
N ASN A 47 -0.47 -9.44 7.31
CA ASN A 47 -1.15 -10.03 8.45
C ASN A 47 -2.20 -9.02 8.90
N TYR A 48 -3.44 -9.49 9.08
CA TYR A 48 -4.53 -8.60 9.48
C TYR A 48 -4.31 -8.11 10.91
N CYS A 49 -4.08 -6.81 11.07
CA CYS A 49 -4.12 -6.16 12.38
C CYS A 49 -5.58 -5.82 12.71
N ALA A 50 -6.18 -6.53 13.66
CA ALA A 50 -7.56 -6.27 14.07
C ALA A 50 -7.65 -4.99 14.91
N PRO A 51 -8.46 -3.99 14.50
CA PRO A 51 -8.69 -2.80 15.31
C PRO A 51 -9.36 -3.16 16.64
N PRO A 52 -8.89 -2.61 17.78
CA PRO A 52 -9.52 -2.87 19.07
C PRO A 52 -10.85 -2.12 19.17
N THR A 53 -11.84 -2.74 19.80
CA THR A 53 -13.15 -2.14 20.03
C THR A 53 -13.24 -1.62 21.46
N PRO A 54 -13.76 -0.39 21.68
CA PRO A 54 -13.97 0.12 23.02
C PRO A 54 -14.98 -0.76 23.79
N PRO A 55 -14.82 -0.93 25.11
CA PRO A 55 -15.78 -1.70 25.91
C PRO A 55 -17.13 -0.98 25.95
N SER A 56 -18.24 -1.70 25.99
CA SER A 56 -19.57 -1.08 26.01
C SER A 56 -19.92 -0.40 27.34
N CYS A 57 -19.16 -0.69 28.41
CA CYS A 57 -19.45 -0.22 29.76
C CYS A 57 -19.25 1.30 29.95
N ILE A 58 -18.39 1.94 29.14
CA ILE A 58 -18.13 3.39 29.21
C ILE A 58 -19.35 4.24 28.85
N GLU A 59 -20.29 3.70 28.08
CA GLU A 59 -21.55 4.39 27.76
C GLU A 59 -22.60 4.24 28.88
N ALA A 60 -22.37 3.38 29.86
CA ALA A 60 -23.33 3.02 30.91
C ALA A 60 -22.86 3.37 32.33
N VAL A 61 -21.92 4.31 32.47
CA VAL A 61 -21.27 4.64 33.75
C VAL A 61 -22.12 5.48 34.70
N THR A 62 -23.11 6.22 34.19
CA THR A 62 -23.84 7.27 34.93
C THR A 62 -24.63 6.74 36.13
N ASP A 63 -25.21 5.54 36.01
CA ASP A 63 -26.03 4.89 37.06
C ASP A 63 -25.42 3.56 37.54
N ALA A 64 -24.12 3.36 37.29
CA ALA A 64 -23.45 2.10 37.58
C ALA A 64 -23.07 1.96 39.07
N SER A 65 -23.36 0.80 39.65
CA SER A 65 -22.83 0.43 40.97
C SER A 65 -21.30 0.42 40.99
N GLU A 66 -20.67 0.69 42.14
CA GLU A 66 -19.20 0.67 42.30
C GLU A 66 -18.53 -0.61 41.78
N LYS A 67 -19.17 -1.77 41.98
CA LYS A 67 -18.68 -3.06 41.46
C LYS A 67 -18.60 -3.09 39.92
N ARG A 68 -19.58 -2.48 39.24
CA ARG A 68 -19.61 -2.38 37.77
C ARG A 68 -18.57 -1.37 37.26
N LEU A 69 -18.35 -0.28 37.99
CA LEU A 69 -17.31 0.69 37.66
C LEU A 69 -15.92 0.05 37.73
N LYS A 70 -15.58 -0.68 38.80
CA LYS A 70 -14.30 -1.40 38.92
C LYS A 70 -14.08 -2.45 37.81
N ALA A 71 -15.14 -3.17 37.42
CA ALA A 71 -15.05 -4.09 36.29
C ALA A 71 -14.81 -3.34 34.97
N CYS A 72 -15.48 -2.20 34.77
CA CYS A 72 -15.29 -1.37 33.59
C CYS A 72 -13.88 -0.78 33.50
N GLU A 73 -13.30 -0.33 34.62
CA GLU A 73 -11.91 0.14 34.69
C GLU A 73 -10.93 -0.95 34.19
N THR A 74 -11.11 -2.19 34.64
CA THR A 74 -10.29 -3.33 34.21
C THR A 74 -10.43 -3.60 32.70
N ASP A 75 -11.64 -3.48 32.15
CA ASP A 75 -11.88 -3.65 30.72
C ASP A 75 -11.30 -2.49 29.88
N VAL A 76 -11.33 -1.27 30.41
CA VAL A 76 -10.68 -0.10 29.79
C VAL A 76 -9.16 -0.28 29.78
N GLU A 77 -8.55 -0.75 30.87
CA GLU A 77 -7.11 -1.06 30.90
C GLU A 77 -6.74 -2.12 29.84
N ARG A 78 -7.55 -3.17 29.72
CA ARG A 78 -7.36 -4.19 28.67
C ARG A 78 -7.50 -3.60 27.27
N TYR A 79 -8.49 -2.72 27.05
CA TYR A 79 -8.66 -2.02 25.79
C TYR A 79 -7.42 -1.17 25.45
N VAL A 80 -6.90 -0.39 26.40
CA VAL A 80 -5.69 0.41 26.20
C VAL A 80 -4.49 -0.48 25.84
N ALA A 81 -4.29 -1.59 26.55
CA ALA A 81 -3.25 -2.55 26.21
C ALA A 81 -3.40 -3.10 24.77
N SER A 82 -4.64 -3.40 24.35
CA SER A 82 -4.94 -3.87 23.00
C SER A 82 -4.67 -2.80 21.92
N VAL A 83 -4.85 -1.51 22.22
CA VAL A 83 -4.49 -0.41 21.31
C VAL A 83 -2.98 -0.36 21.08
N PHE A 84 -2.16 -0.54 22.12
CA PHE A 84 -0.71 -0.58 21.95
C PHE A 84 -0.27 -1.81 21.13
N ALA A 85 -0.87 -2.97 21.38
CA ALA A 85 -0.61 -4.17 20.58
C ALA A 85 -0.99 -3.97 19.10
N TYR A 86 -2.15 -3.36 18.83
CA TYR A 86 -2.59 -3.01 17.47
C TYR A 86 -1.60 -2.08 16.76
N ARG A 87 -1.12 -1.03 17.44
CA ARG A 87 -0.10 -0.13 16.89
C ARG A 87 1.21 -0.86 16.57
N GLY A 88 1.63 -1.77 17.45
CA GLY A 88 2.81 -2.61 17.22
C GLY A 88 2.67 -3.50 15.99
N CYS A 89 1.50 -4.12 15.80
CA CYS A 89 1.19 -4.91 14.60
C CYS A 89 1.33 -4.07 13.32
N ILE A 90 0.71 -2.89 13.28
CA ILE A 90 0.78 -2.01 12.09
C ILE A 90 2.21 -1.61 11.79
N ALA A 91 3.00 -1.26 12.81
CA ALA A 91 4.40 -0.89 12.63
C ALA A 91 5.19 -2.05 12.01
N ALA A 92 5.05 -3.27 12.54
CA ALA A 92 5.74 -4.45 12.02
C ALA A 92 5.35 -4.77 10.55
N GLU A 93 4.06 -4.69 10.22
CA GLU A 93 3.59 -4.90 8.85
C GLU A 93 4.07 -3.80 7.89
N THR A 94 4.14 -2.55 8.37
CA THR A 94 4.69 -1.43 7.59
C THR A 94 6.17 -1.64 7.29
N GLU A 95 6.96 -1.99 8.30
CA GLU A 95 8.39 -2.29 8.09
C GLU A 95 8.61 -3.45 7.13
N ARG A 96 7.78 -4.50 7.25
CA ARG A 96 7.81 -5.64 6.33
C ARG A 96 7.54 -5.19 4.90
N ALA A 97 6.50 -4.39 4.67
CA ALA A 97 6.17 -3.87 3.35
C ALA A 97 7.31 -3.01 2.78
N VAL A 98 7.95 -2.18 3.60
CA VAL A 98 9.12 -1.39 3.19
C VAL A 98 10.30 -2.28 2.81
N ARG A 99 10.59 -3.33 3.58
CA ARG A 99 11.66 -4.29 3.24
C ARG A 99 11.38 -5.00 1.92
N GLU A 100 10.13 -5.39 1.68
CA GLU A 100 9.71 -6.04 0.44
C GLU A 100 9.81 -5.10 -0.76
N ALA A 101 9.30 -3.88 -0.65
CA ALA A 101 9.39 -2.84 -1.69
C ALA A 101 10.85 -2.54 -2.05
N ASN A 102 11.71 -2.35 -1.04
CA ASN A 102 13.14 -2.16 -1.25
C ASN A 102 13.81 -3.38 -1.90
N GLY A 103 13.38 -4.59 -1.54
CA GLY A 103 13.81 -5.82 -2.20
C GLY A 103 13.45 -5.83 -3.69
N THR A 104 12.23 -5.44 -4.04
CA THR A 104 11.76 -5.33 -5.43
C THR A 104 12.53 -4.28 -6.21
N ILE A 105 12.76 -3.09 -5.64
CA ILE A 105 13.58 -2.04 -6.25
C ILE A 105 15.00 -2.54 -6.52
N ARG A 106 15.61 -3.23 -5.55
CA ARG A 106 16.96 -3.81 -5.73
C ARG A 106 17.01 -4.83 -6.86
N LYS A 107 16.02 -5.73 -6.96
CA LYS A 107 15.93 -6.70 -8.08
C LYS A 107 15.87 -5.99 -9.43
N MET A 108 15.01 -4.98 -9.56
CA MET A 108 14.90 -4.17 -10.77
C MET A 108 16.19 -3.43 -11.13
N ARG A 109 16.87 -2.84 -10.14
CA ARG A 109 18.15 -2.15 -10.35
C ARG A 109 19.27 -3.11 -10.72
N CYS A 110 19.38 -4.25 -10.05
CA CYS A 110 20.33 -5.32 -10.36
C CYS A 110 20.17 -5.85 -11.79
N ALA A 111 18.93 -5.97 -12.28
CA ALA A 111 18.68 -6.36 -13.67
C ALA A 111 19.20 -5.34 -14.71
N ARG A 112 19.36 -4.07 -14.32
CA ARG A 112 19.92 -3.02 -15.19
C ARG A 112 21.42 -2.83 -15.01
N ASP A 113 21.90 -2.95 -13.78
CA ASP A 113 23.29 -2.74 -13.41
C ASP A 113 23.71 -3.77 -12.34
N PRO A 114 24.67 -4.67 -12.67
CA PRO A 114 25.20 -5.69 -11.76
C PRO A 114 25.75 -5.14 -10.44
N ALA A 115 26.17 -3.87 -10.39
CA ALA A 115 26.69 -3.25 -9.18
C ALA A 115 25.67 -3.20 -8.04
N PHE A 116 24.37 -3.22 -8.34
CA PHE A 116 23.28 -3.19 -7.37
C PHE A 116 22.83 -4.59 -6.90
N CYS A 117 23.44 -5.66 -7.41
CA CYS A 117 23.09 -7.02 -7.02
C CYS A 117 23.58 -7.33 -5.60
N PRO A 118 22.82 -8.13 -4.81
CA PRO A 118 23.25 -8.52 -3.47
C PRO A 118 24.59 -9.25 -3.55
N ARG A 119 25.60 -8.78 -2.79
CA ARG A 119 26.84 -9.53 -2.63
C ARG A 119 26.54 -10.77 -1.79
N ARG A 120 27.04 -11.93 -2.23
CA ARG A 120 26.96 -13.16 -1.44
C ARG A 120 27.63 -12.90 -0.09
N PRO A 121 27.03 -13.26 1.06
CA PRO A 121 27.73 -13.22 2.33
C PRO A 121 29.02 -14.04 2.19
N ALA A 122 30.15 -13.49 2.65
CA ALA A 122 31.40 -14.24 2.69
C ALA A 122 31.17 -15.52 3.51
N GLU A 123 31.53 -16.68 2.95
CA GLU A 123 31.55 -17.91 3.72
C GLU A 123 32.47 -17.70 4.93
N PRO A 124 32.06 -18.13 6.14
CA PRO A 124 32.93 -18.01 7.30
C PRO A 124 34.22 -18.79 7.03
N GLU A 125 35.36 -18.10 7.06
CA GLU A 125 36.69 -18.71 6.91
C GLU A 125 36.78 -19.90 7.87
N ALA A 126 37.06 -21.08 7.32
CA ALA A 126 37.17 -22.30 8.08
C ALA A 126 38.19 -22.13 9.21
N ALA A 127 37.73 -22.26 10.45
CA ALA A 127 38.59 -22.12 11.63
C ALA A 127 39.78 -23.10 11.55
N PRO A 128 41.01 -22.68 11.89
CA PRO A 128 42.20 -23.50 11.76
C PRO A 128 42.09 -24.77 12.63
N ALA A 129 42.33 -25.92 12.00
CA ALA A 129 42.26 -27.23 12.65
C ALA A 129 43.20 -27.29 13.86
N ARG A 130 42.64 -27.45 15.07
CA ARG A 130 43.40 -27.65 16.29
C ARG A 130 44.17 -28.97 16.21
N ARG A 131 45.51 -28.89 16.13
CA ARG A 131 46.40 -30.05 16.25
C ARG A 131 46.30 -30.62 17.67
N LYS A 132 45.87 -31.89 17.80
CA LYS A 132 45.93 -32.63 19.07
C LYS A 132 47.39 -32.93 19.39
N LYS A 133 47.89 -32.42 20.52
CA LYS A 133 49.18 -32.82 21.09
C LYS A 133 49.03 -34.22 21.69
N LYS A 134 49.92 -35.14 21.28
CA LYS A 134 50.13 -36.43 21.93
C LYS A 134 50.84 -36.24 23.26
#